data_AF-A0A947ZXQ9-F1
#
_entry.id   AF-A0A947ZXQ9-F1
#
_cell.length_a   1.000
_cell.length_b   1.000
_cell.length_c   1.000
_cell.angle_alpha   90.00
_cell.angle_beta   90.00
_cell.angle_gamma   90.00
#
_symmetry.space_group_name_H-M   'P 1'
#
loop_
_entity.id
_entity.type
_entity.pdbx_description
1 polymer ?
#
loop_
_entity_poly.entity_id
_entity_poly.type
_entity_poly.pdbx_seq_one_letter_code
_entity_poly.pdbx_strand_id
1 'polypeptide(L)'
;MKILENLTKINRRYIFLLVALAVIIPLIVPMKLPTIPGKYTIKLYDFIDKIPPQSQPVVIAADYSPSMMPELQPMLEAVIRHCFAKKIRVIILTLDPNGAALSEAALKKIAPEYGAQNGRDYAFLGFKPGYSIVMMSIGESFIKTFPTDFYGTPLDSLPMMAGVRNYADVPLVISIAGSAVTQSWIAYAHTRYHANVGAGCTAVSTADYYPFLQSGQLVGLLNGMKGASEYEYLNEKNGYSRAIKIAGRGMNAVSIVHLLLMLFIILGNIGYLVTRHNQSKK
;
A
#
# COMPACT_ATOMS: atom_id res chain seq x y z
N MET A 1 36.42 -31.32 -4.26
CA MET A 1 36.41 -31.16 -5.74
C MET A 1 35.19 -31.81 -6.40
N LYS A 2 34.89 -33.11 -6.22
CA LYS A 2 33.68 -33.76 -6.79
C LYS A 2 32.32 -33.13 -6.40
N ILE A 3 32.20 -32.57 -5.20
CA ILE A 3 30.96 -31.89 -4.74
C ILE A 3 30.68 -30.61 -5.55
N LEU A 4 31.71 -29.87 -5.94
CA LEU A 4 31.56 -28.64 -6.75
C LEU A 4 31.25 -28.91 -8.21
N GLU A 5 31.76 -29.99 -8.79
CA GLU A 5 31.37 -30.43 -10.14
C GLU A 5 29.95 -31.02 -10.18
N ASN A 6 29.45 -31.54 -9.06
CA ASN A 6 28.07 -32.01 -8.94
C ASN A 6 27.07 -30.89 -8.62
N LEU A 7 27.53 -29.75 -8.10
CA LEU A 7 26.70 -28.56 -7.83
C LEU A 7 26.07 -28.00 -9.11
N THR A 8 26.75 -28.09 -10.25
CA THR A 8 26.21 -27.70 -11.58
C THR A 8 25.24 -28.73 -12.16
N LYS A 9 25.16 -29.94 -11.59
CA LYS A 9 24.26 -31.02 -12.00
C LYS A 9 23.04 -31.18 -11.08
N ILE A 10 22.82 -30.24 -10.15
CA ILE A 10 21.65 -30.29 -9.26
C ILE A 10 20.37 -30.28 -10.10
N ASN A 11 19.53 -31.28 -9.86
CA ASN A 11 18.24 -31.37 -10.54
C ASN A 11 17.35 -30.19 -10.11
N ARG A 12 16.79 -29.49 -11.09
CA ARG A 12 15.87 -28.35 -10.90
C ARG A 12 14.72 -28.63 -9.93
N ARG A 13 14.29 -29.89 -9.79
CA ARG A 13 13.26 -30.32 -8.83
C ARG A 13 13.62 -29.99 -7.39
N TYR A 14 14.89 -30.14 -6.99
CA TYR A 14 15.34 -29.79 -5.64
C TYR A 14 15.39 -28.29 -5.43
N ILE A 15 15.75 -27.52 -6.46
CA ILE A 15 15.69 -26.05 -6.42
C ILE A 15 14.24 -25.61 -6.21
N PHE A 16 13.29 -26.13 -6.98
CA PHE A 16 11.88 -25.81 -6.81
C PHE A 16 11.34 -26.24 -5.44
N LEU A 17 11.76 -27.40 -4.92
CA LEU A 17 11.39 -27.84 -3.57
C LEU A 17 11.93 -26.88 -2.50
N LEU A 18 13.20 -26.47 -2.58
CA LEU A 18 13.80 -25.53 -1.64
C LEU A 18 13.13 -24.15 -1.70
N VAL A 19 12.79 -23.67 -2.90
CA VAL A 19 12.03 -22.42 -3.06
C VAL A 19 10.62 -22.55 -2.48
N ALA A 20 9.93 -23.67 -2.72
CA ALA A 20 8.62 -23.92 -2.13
C ALA A 20 8.68 -23.93 -0.59
N LEU A 21 9.68 -24.59 0.00
CA LEU A 21 9.91 -24.57 1.43
C LEU A 21 10.24 -23.16 1.95
N ALA A 22 11.06 -22.40 1.22
CA ALA A 22 11.40 -21.02 1.54
C ALA A 22 10.20 -20.07 1.50
N VAL A 23 9.13 -20.39 0.76
CA VAL A 23 7.86 -19.64 0.78
C VAL A 23 6.92 -20.13 1.87
N ILE A 24 6.79 -21.45 2.05
CA ILE A 24 5.82 -22.05 2.98
C ILE A 24 6.23 -21.84 4.44
N ILE A 25 7.50 -22.08 4.78
CA ILE A 25 7.99 -22.01 6.17
C ILE A 25 7.73 -20.63 6.77
N PRO A 26 8.05 -19.49 6.11
CA PRO A 26 7.78 -18.16 6.66
C PRO A 26 6.31 -17.77 6.79
N LEU A 27 5.43 -18.42 6.03
CA LEU A 27 3.99 -18.18 6.12
C LEU A 27 3.37 -18.92 7.30
N ILE A 28 3.89 -20.10 7.65
CA ILE A 28 3.43 -20.91 8.79
C ILE A 28 4.11 -20.48 10.09
N VAL A 29 5.43 -20.28 10.06
CA VAL A 29 6.24 -19.94 11.22
C VAL A 29 6.44 -18.43 11.26
N PRO A 30 5.86 -17.73 12.26
CA PRO A 30 5.96 -16.28 12.36
C PRO A 30 7.41 -15.85 12.65
N MET A 31 8.13 -15.45 11.61
CA MET A 31 9.45 -14.84 11.75
C MET A 31 9.36 -13.33 11.95
N LYS A 32 10.34 -12.78 12.65
CA LYS A 32 10.49 -11.34 12.87
C LYS A 32 11.81 -10.90 12.25
N LEU A 33 11.79 -10.58 10.96
CA LEU A 33 12.94 -9.94 10.33
C LEU A 33 12.91 -8.43 10.64
N PRO A 34 14.07 -7.77 10.74
CA PRO A 34 14.13 -6.33 10.94
C PRO A 34 13.50 -5.59 9.75
N THR A 35 12.62 -4.64 10.04
CA THR A 35 12.00 -3.76 9.05
C THR A 35 12.55 -2.36 9.24
N ILE A 36 13.18 -1.81 8.20
CA ILE A 36 13.68 -0.43 8.19
C ILE A 36 12.81 0.36 7.22
N PRO A 37 11.90 1.23 7.71
CA PRO A 37 11.03 2.00 6.84
C PRO A 37 11.78 2.91 5.87
N GLY A 38 11.36 2.92 4.61
CA GLY A 38 11.94 3.78 3.59
C GLY A 38 11.56 5.25 3.78
N LYS A 39 12.39 6.16 3.25
CA LYS A 39 12.20 7.62 3.34
C LYS A 39 10.79 8.07 2.91
N TYR A 40 10.26 7.54 1.81
CA TYR A 40 8.97 7.97 1.27
C TYR A 40 7.77 7.41 2.06
N THR A 41 7.91 6.21 2.64
CA THR A 41 6.94 5.66 3.59
C THR A 41 6.88 6.53 4.85
N ILE A 42 8.05 6.88 5.43
CA ILE A 42 8.14 7.74 6.61
C ILE A 42 7.50 9.10 6.33
N LYS A 43 7.80 9.72 5.19
CA LYS A 43 7.18 11.01 4.83
C LYS A 43 5.66 10.97 4.83
N LEU A 44 5.05 9.94 4.23
CA LEU A 44 3.59 9.79 4.21
C LEU A 44 3.06 9.53 5.63
N TYR A 45 3.71 8.63 6.36
CA TYR A 45 3.34 8.27 7.72
C TYR A 45 3.37 9.51 8.65
N ASP A 46 4.47 10.25 8.66
CA ASP A 46 4.66 11.45 9.48
C ASP A 46 3.68 12.55 9.10
N PHE A 47 3.30 12.65 7.81
CA PHE A 47 2.29 13.61 7.39
C PHE A 47 0.94 13.28 8.03
N ILE A 48 0.50 12.03 7.93
CA ILE A 48 -0.76 11.57 8.55
C ILE A 48 -0.68 11.69 10.07
N ASP A 49 0.47 11.38 10.66
CA ASP A 49 0.69 11.45 12.11
C ASP A 49 0.62 12.89 12.67
N LYS A 50 0.96 13.89 11.85
CA LYS A 50 0.85 15.31 12.22
C LYS A 50 -0.57 15.86 12.10
N ILE A 51 -1.49 15.14 11.46
CA ILE A 51 -2.89 15.56 11.36
C ILE A 51 -3.52 15.48 12.77
N PRO A 52 -4.10 16.59 13.29
CA PRO A 52 -4.73 16.58 14.60
C PRO A 52 -5.92 15.60 14.67
N PRO A 53 -6.16 14.95 15.82
CA PRO A 53 -7.38 14.18 16.04
C PRO A 53 -8.64 15.02 15.77
N GLN A 54 -9.68 14.40 15.21
CA GLN A 54 -10.96 15.06 14.87
C GLN A 54 -10.83 16.19 13.83
N SER A 55 -9.68 16.30 13.14
CA SER A 55 -9.53 17.17 11.96
C SER A 55 -10.52 16.83 10.86
N GLN A 56 -10.53 17.64 9.81
CA GLN A 56 -11.20 17.29 8.57
C GLN A 56 -10.71 15.96 7.99
N PRO A 57 -11.57 15.23 7.25
CA PRO A 57 -11.31 13.85 6.87
C PRO A 57 -10.21 13.71 5.82
N VAL A 58 -9.41 12.66 5.95
CA VAL A 58 -8.49 12.21 4.89
C VAL A 58 -9.30 11.49 3.82
N VAL A 59 -9.02 11.79 2.55
CA VAL A 59 -9.65 11.11 1.41
C VAL A 59 -8.74 9.97 0.98
N ILE A 60 -9.28 8.77 0.83
CA ILE A 60 -8.57 7.61 0.30
C ILE A 60 -9.30 7.12 -0.95
N ALA A 61 -8.58 7.16 -2.08
CA ALA A 61 -9.02 6.58 -3.33
C ALA A 61 -8.38 5.19 -3.47
N ALA A 62 -9.19 4.14 -3.41
CA ALA A 62 -8.76 2.75 -3.48
C ALA A 62 -9.04 2.17 -4.88
N ASP A 63 -8.15 2.48 -5.82
CA ASP A 63 -8.32 2.25 -7.25
C ASP A 63 -7.54 1.00 -7.70
N TYR A 64 -7.99 -0.17 -7.26
CA TYR A 64 -7.37 -1.46 -7.60
C TYR A 64 -8.35 -2.63 -7.65
N SER A 65 -7.94 -3.67 -8.35
CA SER A 65 -8.67 -4.92 -8.53
C SER A 65 -8.03 -6.09 -7.75
N PRO A 66 -8.70 -7.25 -7.64
CA PRO A 66 -8.22 -8.39 -6.86
C PRO A 66 -6.82 -8.89 -7.22
N SER A 67 -6.35 -8.70 -8.46
CA SER A 67 -5.01 -9.12 -8.89
C SER A 67 -3.89 -8.34 -8.21
N MET A 68 -4.16 -7.10 -7.76
CA MET A 68 -3.19 -6.23 -7.08
C MET A 68 -3.42 -6.17 -5.56
N MET A 69 -4.48 -6.82 -5.08
CA MET A 69 -4.86 -6.89 -3.67
C MET A 69 -3.71 -7.34 -2.75
N PRO A 70 -2.84 -8.31 -3.10
CA PRO A 70 -1.76 -8.74 -2.21
C PRO A 70 -0.79 -7.63 -1.81
N GLU A 71 -0.61 -6.61 -2.65
CA GLU A 71 0.24 -5.45 -2.35
C GLU A 71 -0.56 -4.29 -1.76
N LEU A 72 -1.73 -3.99 -2.33
CA LEU A 72 -2.45 -2.73 -2.09
C LEU A 72 -3.48 -2.81 -0.94
N GLN A 73 -4.12 -3.96 -0.74
CA GLN A 73 -5.10 -4.11 0.35
C GLN A 73 -4.43 -3.91 1.72
N PRO A 74 -3.27 -4.52 2.04
CA PRO A 74 -2.61 -4.27 3.31
C PRO A 74 -2.21 -2.79 3.50
N MET A 75 -1.92 -2.04 2.42
CA MET A 75 -1.69 -0.59 2.51
C MET A 75 -2.95 0.14 2.96
N LEU A 76 -4.07 -0.09 2.26
CA LEU A 76 -5.35 0.54 2.58
C LEU A 76 -5.70 0.26 4.04
N GLU A 77 -5.59 -1.00 4.45
CA GLU A 77 -5.90 -1.39 5.81
C GLU A 77 -4.96 -0.74 6.84
N ALA A 78 -3.65 -0.68 6.57
CA ALA A 78 -2.69 -0.07 7.49
C ALA A 78 -2.90 1.44 7.63
N VAL A 79 -3.24 2.13 6.55
CA VAL A 79 -3.57 3.56 6.56
C VAL A 79 -4.86 3.82 7.35
N ILE A 80 -5.94 3.05 7.10
CA ILE A 80 -7.20 3.21 7.84
C ILE A 80 -6.98 3.00 9.34
N ARG A 81 -6.22 1.96 9.74
CA ARG A 81 -5.86 1.72 11.14
C ARG A 81 -5.15 2.91 11.77
N HIS A 82 -4.19 3.52 11.07
CA HIS A 82 -3.49 4.71 11.54
C HIS A 82 -4.46 5.88 11.74
N CYS A 83 -5.31 6.17 10.75
CA CYS A 83 -6.30 7.23 10.86
C CYS A 83 -7.24 7.02 12.06
N PHE A 84 -7.82 5.83 12.21
CA PHE A 84 -8.75 5.54 13.30
C PHE A 84 -8.09 5.54 14.68
N ALA A 85 -6.88 5.01 14.81
CA ALA A 85 -6.10 5.10 16.07
C ALA A 85 -5.91 6.54 16.53
N LYS A 86 -5.73 7.47 15.58
CA LYS A 86 -5.60 8.91 15.82
C LYS A 86 -6.92 9.67 15.84
N LYS A 87 -8.07 8.98 15.69
CA LYS A 87 -9.41 9.60 15.56
C LYS A 87 -9.48 10.60 14.40
N ILE A 88 -8.77 10.33 13.32
CA ILE A 88 -8.84 11.05 12.05
C ILE A 88 -9.97 10.45 11.23
N ARG A 89 -10.87 11.30 10.77
CA ARG A 89 -12.02 10.89 9.95
C ARG A 89 -11.55 10.49 8.55
N VAL A 90 -12.24 9.55 7.90
CA VAL A 90 -11.82 9.05 6.57
C VAL A 90 -12.98 9.01 5.57
N ILE A 91 -12.79 9.61 4.40
CA ILE A 91 -13.68 9.43 3.24
C ILE A 91 -13.01 8.40 2.32
N ILE A 92 -13.72 7.34 1.95
CA ILE A 92 -13.20 6.32 1.03
C ILE A 92 -14.05 6.28 -0.23
N LEU A 93 -13.40 6.32 -1.39
CA LEU A 93 -14.02 6.20 -2.70
C LEU A 93 -13.16 5.33 -3.61
N THR A 94 -13.72 4.93 -4.74
CA THR A 94 -12.95 4.29 -5.81
C THR A 94 -13.43 4.74 -7.18
N LEU A 95 -12.50 4.74 -8.13
CA LEU A 95 -12.69 4.94 -9.56
C LEU A 95 -12.47 3.63 -10.33
N ASP A 96 -12.16 2.52 -9.63
CA ASP A 96 -12.15 1.17 -10.17
C ASP A 96 -13.44 0.45 -9.73
N PRO A 97 -14.22 -0.15 -10.66
CA PRO A 97 -15.45 -0.84 -10.29
C PRO A 97 -15.22 -2.01 -9.32
N ASN A 98 -14.04 -2.64 -9.34
CA ASN A 98 -13.69 -3.73 -8.43
C ASN A 98 -13.24 -3.24 -7.04
N GLY A 99 -12.83 -1.97 -6.93
CA GLY A 99 -12.31 -1.40 -5.69
C GLY A 99 -13.36 -1.25 -4.60
N ALA A 100 -14.65 -1.19 -4.96
CA ALA A 100 -15.72 -0.90 -4.01
C ALA A 100 -15.88 -2.03 -2.99
N ALA A 101 -15.96 -3.28 -3.46
CA ALA A 101 -16.07 -4.44 -2.58
C ALA A 101 -14.83 -4.62 -1.70
N LEU A 102 -13.62 -4.35 -2.24
CA LEU A 102 -12.36 -4.45 -1.51
C LEU A 102 -12.23 -3.40 -0.41
N SER A 103 -12.65 -2.17 -0.70
CA SER A 103 -12.67 -1.05 0.24
C SER A 103 -13.70 -1.25 1.35
N GLU A 104 -14.90 -1.70 0.98
CA GLU A 104 -15.94 -2.01 1.96
C GLU A 104 -15.52 -3.15 2.89
N ALA A 105 -14.86 -4.18 2.35
CA ALA A 105 -14.30 -5.27 3.15
C ALA A 105 -13.23 -4.78 4.14
N ALA A 106 -12.35 -3.85 3.73
CA ALA A 106 -11.38 -3.22 4.63
C ALA A 106 -12.08 -2.47 5.78
N LEU A 107 -13.09 -1.65 5.46
CA LEU A 107 -13.86 -0.91 6.45
C LEU A 107 -14.59 -1.82 7.43
N LYS A 108 -15.32 -2.82 6.93
CA LYS A 108 -16.04 -3.81 7.75
C LYS A 108 -15.11 -4.58 8.68
N LYS A 109 -13.89 -4.85 8.24
CA LYS A 109 -12.85 -5.50 9.05
C LYS A 109 -12.30 -4.58 10.13
N ILE A 110 -11.99 -3.33 9.79
CA ILE A 110 -11.17 -2.45 10.64
C ILE A 110 -12.01 -1.55 11.55
N ALA A 111 -13.15 -1.04 11.09
CA ALA A 111 -13.95 -0.11 11.88
C ALA A 111 -14.32 -0.68 13.28
N PRO A 112 -14.69 -1.97 13.42
CA PRO A 112 -14.92 -2.58 14.74
C PRO A 112 -13.69 -2.61 15.65
N GLU A 113 -12.47 -2.71 15.10
CA GLU A 113 -11.21 -2.74 15.88
C GLU A 113 -11.01 -1.43 16.68
N TYR A 114 -11.59 -0.32 16.22
CA TYR A 114 -11.44 1.02 16.82
C TYR A 114 -12.77 1.63 17.29
N GLY A 115 -13.89 0.89 17.16
CA GLY A 115 -15.22 1.42 17.44
C GLY A 115 -15.65 2.57 16.52
N ALA A 116 -15.08 2.64 15.32
CA ALA A 116 -15.37 3.69 14.33
C ALA A 116 -16.77 3.46 13.70
N GLN A 117 -17.52 4.54 13.50
CA GLN A 117 -18.90 4.49 13.02
C GLN A 117 -19.07 5.21 11.67
N ASN A 118 -19.88 4.62 10.78
CA ASN A 118 -20.24 5.25 9.50
C ASN A 118 -20.97 6.57 9.76
N GLY A 119 -20.66 7.60 8.96
CA GLY A 119 -21.21 8.95 9.06
C GLY A 119 -20.56 9.84 10.13
N ARG A 120 -19.84 9.26 11.10
CA ARG A 120 -19.14 10.00 12.16
C ARG A 120 -17.61 9.95 12.00
N ASP A 121 -17.08 8.75 11.83
CA ASP A 121 -15.63 8.50 11.75
C ASP A 121 -15.19 8.17 10.32
N TYR A 122 -16.09 7.59 9.52
CA TYR A 122 -15.82 7.35 8.11
C TYR A 122 -17.07 7.45 7.24
N ALA A 123 -16.89 7.78 5.96
CA ALA A 123 -17.93 7.77 4.94
C ALA A 123 -17.40 6.95 3.76
N PHE A 124 -18.16 5.95 3.35
CA PHE A 124 -17.84 5.15 2.17
C PHE A 124 -18.69 5.62 1.00
N LEU A 125 -18.06 6.20 -0.02
CA LEU A 125 -18.73 6.73 -1.20
C LEU A 125 -18.84 5.71 -2.34
N GLY A 126 -18.11 4.59 -2.25
CA GLY A 126 -18.13 3.54 -3.26
C GLY A 126 -17.51 3.94 -4.60
N PHE A 127 -17.96 3.27 -5.66
CA PHE A 127 -17.47 3.48 -7.02
C PHE A 127 -18.16 4.65 -7.71
N LYS A 128 -17.39 5.52 -8.36
CA LYS A 128 -17.90 6.57 -9.24
C LYS A 128 -17.22 6.52 -10.62
N PRO A 129 -17.98 6.36 -11.72
CA PRO A 129 -17.41 6.43 -13.05
C PRO A 129 -17.04 7.87 -13.43
N GLY A 130 -16.00 8.02 -14.25
CA GLY A 130 -15.63 9.31 -14.86
C GLY A 130 -14.21 9.79 -14.57
N TYR A 131 -13.44 9.09 -13.72
CA TYR A 131 -12.02 9.35 -13.45
C TYR A 131 -11.69 10.83 -13.24
N SER A 132 -11.08 11.49 -14.25
CA SER A 132 -10.69 12.91 -14.20
C SER A 132 -11.88 13.84 -13.94
N ILE A 133 -13.07 13.54 -14.47
CA ILE A 133 -14.28 14.33 -14.22
C ILE A 133 -14.64 14.29 -12.75
N VAL A 134 -14.54 13.11 -12.11
CA VAL A 134 -14.83 12.95 -10.68
C VAL A 134 -13.82 13.73 -9.86
N MET A 135 -12.53 13.61 -10.17
CA MET A 135 -11.46 14.36 -9.48
C MET A 135 -11.69 15.87 -9.59
N MET A 136 -11.96 16.38 -10.79
CA MET A 136 -12.24 17.80 -11.00
C MET A 136 -13.51 18.26 -10.28
N SER A 137 -14.57 17.43 -10.28
CA SER A 137 -15.83 17.73 -9.62
C SER A 137 -15.70 17.76 -8.10
N ILE A 138 -14.87 16.90 -7.50
CA ILE A 138 -14.53 16.97 -6.07
C ILE A 138 -13.86 18.31 -5.74
N GLY A 139 -12.99 18.80 -6.62
CA GLY A 139 -12.36 20.12 -6.49
C GLY A 139 -13.35 21.28 -6.42
N GLU A 140 -14.57 21.10 -6.95
CA GLU A 140 -15.66 22.06 -6.85
C GLU A 140 -16.57 21.76 -5.64
N SER A 141 -17.01 20.51 -5.49
CA SER A 141 -17.88 20.08 -4.38
C SER A 141 -17.96 18.56 -4.21
N PHE A 142 -17.68 18.06 -2.99
CA PHE A 142 -17.93 16.67 -2.59
C PHE A 142 -19.41 16.31 -2.71
N ILE A 143 -20.30 17.10 -2.10
CA ILE A 143 -21.74 16.81 -2.04
C ILE A 143 -22.38 16.79 -3.44
N LYS A 144 -21.98 17.69 -4.35
CA LYS A 144 -22.49 17.65 -5.74
C LYS A 144 -21.99 16.43 -6.50
N THR A 145 -20.75 16.02 -6.25
CA THR A 145 -20.15 14.85 -6.92
C THR A 145 -20.73 13.54 -6.38
N PHE A 146 -20.97 13.49 -5.07
CA PHE A 146 -21.51 12.37 -4.31
C PHE A 146 -22.67 12.87 -3.43
N PRO A 147 -23.90 12.93 -3.97
CA PRO A 147 -25.07 13.38 -3.19
C PRO A 147 -25.39 12.48 -2.00
N THR A 148 -25.10 11.17 -2.13
CA THR A 148 -25.25 10.18 -1.07
C THR A 148 -23.97 9.39 -0.90
N ASP A 149 -23.79 8.79 0.27
CA ASP A 149 -22.83 7.71 0.48
C ASP A 149 -23.26 6.42 -0.25
N PHE A 150 -22.43 5.38 -0.17
CA PHE A 150 -22.68 4.07 -0.78
C PHE A 150 -23.94 3.39 -0.24
N TYR A 151 -24.36 3.72 0.98
CA TYR A 151 -25.52 3.15 1.65
C TYR A 151 -26.82 3.94 1.40
N GLY A 152 -26.75 5.01 0.59
CA GLY A 152 -27.90 5.86 0.25
C GLY A 152 -28.17 6.97 1.26
N THR A 153 -27.30 7.18 2.24
CA THR A 153 -27.42 8.28 3.22
C THR A 153 -26.98 9.58 2.55
N PRO A 154 -27.77 10.67 2.62
CA PRO A 154 -27.36 11.98 2.08
C PRO A 154 -26.03 12.42 2.68
N LEU A 155 -25.05 12.76 1.82
CA LEU A 155 -23.68 13.01 2.27
C LEU A 155 -23.60 14.27 3.15
N ASP A 156 -24.46 15.25 2.88
CA ASP A 156 -24.60 16.50 3.65
C ASP A 156 -25.24 16.28 5.04
N SER A 157 -25.92 15.16 5.26
CA SER A 157 -26.47 14.79 6.56
C SER A 157 -25.44 14.15 7.51
N LEU A 158 -24.28 13.73 7.00
CA LEU A 158 -23.26 13.05 7.80
C LEU A 158 -22.47 14.06 8.66
N PRO A 159 -22.44 13.92 10.00
CA PRO A 159 -21.70 14.83 10.87
C PRO A 159 -20.23 15.02 10.49
N MET A 160 -19.59 13.98 9.96
CA MET A 160 -18.19 14.03 9.56
C MET A 160 -17.91 14.92 8.34
N MET A 161 -18.93 15.24 7.55
CA MET A 161 -18.85 16.07 6.33
C MET A 161 -19.06 17.55 6.63
N ALA A 162 -19.34 17.91 7.89
CA ALA A 162 -19.50 19.30 8.30
C ALA A 162 -18.24 20.12 7.97
N GLY A 163 -18.40 21.13 7.11
CA GLY A 163 -17.31 21.99 6.67
C GLY A 163 -16.39 21.39 5.59
N VAL A 164 -16.72 20.23 5.02
CA VAL A 164 -15.97 19.61 3.92
C VAL A 164 -16.64 19.95 2.59
N ARG A 165 -16.12 20.95 1.86
CA ARG A 165 -16.68 21.34 0.56
C ARG A 165 -15.91 20.70 -0.58
N ASN A 166 -14.58 20.83 -0.59
CA ASN A 166 -13.72 20.35 -1.67
C ASN A 166 -12.30 20.04 -1.17
N TYR A 167 -11.31 19.96 -2.08
CA TYR A 167 -9.91 19.65 -1.72
C TYR A 167 -9.26 20.64 -0.75
N ALA A 168 -9.72 21.89 -0.68
CA ALA A 168 -9.17 22.88 0.25
C ALA A 168 -9.52 22.56 1.71
N ASP A 169 -10.59 21.80 1.94
CA ASP A 169 -11.08 21.45 3.28
C ASP A 169 -10.62 20.07 3.74
N VAL A 170 -9.76 19.37 3.00
CA VAL A 170 -9.21 18.07 3.40
C VAL A 170 -7.68 18.14 3.54
N PRO A 171 -7.10 17.52 4.58
CA PRO A 171 -5.66 17.62 4.82
C PRO A 171 -4.84 16.83 3.79
N LEU A 172 -5.38 15.74 3.25
CA LEU A 172 -4.66 14.79 2.39
C LEU A 172 -5.63 13.97 1.54
N VAL A 173 -5.23 13.74 0.28
CA VAL A 173 -5.78 12.70 -0.61
C VAL A 173 -4.74 11.59 -0.76
N ILE A 174 -5.12 10.33 -0.57
CA ILE A 174 -4.24 9.17 -0.72
C ILE A 174 -4.76 8.33 -1.89
N SER A 175 -3.98 8.24 -2.96
CA SER A 175 -4.26 7.35 -4.09
C SER A 175 -3.60 5.99 -3.88
N ILE A 176 -4.37 4.94 -3.66
CA ILE A 176 -3.89 3.56 -3.62
C ILE A 176 -4.29 2.90 -4.94
N ALA A 177 -3.34 2.80 -5.87
CA ALA A 177 -3.60 2.30 -7.22
C ALA A 177 -2.39 1.59 -7.83
N GLY A 178 -2.64 0.54 -8.61
CA GLY A 178 -1.61 -0.13 -9.43
C GLY A 178 -1.64 0.28 -10.90
N SER A 179 -2.19 1.45 -11.20
CA SER A 179 -2.38 1.98 -12.55
C SER A 179 -2.03 3.47 -12.61
N ALA A 180 -2.14 4.07 -13.81
CA ALA A 180 -1.89 5.51 -14.02
C ALA A 180 -2.88 6.44 -13.27
N VAL A 181 -3.88 5.90 -12.57
CA VAL A 181 -4.87 6.70 -11.81
C VAL A 181 -4.20 7.56 -10.74
N THR A 182 -3.10 7.11 -10.13
CA THR A 182 -2.30 7.95 -9.22
C THR A 182 -1.75 9.20 -9.92
N GLN A 183 -1.30 9.10 -11.16
CA GLN A 183 -0.86 10.28 -11.93
C GLN A 183 -2.03 11.24 -12.21
N SER A 184 -3.23 10.70 -12.44
CA SER A 184 -4.44 11.51 -12.57
C SER A 184 -4.77 12.26 -11.28
N TRP A 185 -4.65 11.63 -10.10
CA TRP A 185 -4.82 12.33 -8.81
C TRP A 185 -3.79 13.46 -8.63
N ILE A 186 -2.55 13.26 -9.08
CA ILE A 186 -1.53 14.33 -9.08
C ILE A 186 -1.96 15.46 -10.03
N ALA A 187 -2.35 15.15 -11.26
CA ALA A 187 -2.70 16.16 -12.26
C ALA A 187 -3.96 16.96 -11.87
N TYR A 188 -5.01 16.28 -11.41
CA TYR A 188 -6.32 16.88 -11.22
C TYR A 188 -6.61 17.31 -9.79
N ALA A 189 -5.99 16.74 -8.76
CA ALA A 189 -6.14 17.21 -7.39
C ALA A 189 -4.98 18.12 -6.96
N HIS A 190 -3.73 17.68 -7.15
CA HIS A 190 -2.57 18.48 -6.74
C HIS A 190 -2.29 19.65 -7.70
N THR A 191 -2.03 19.41 -8.97
CA THR A 191 -1.60 20.48 -9.89
C THR A 191 -2.70 21.53 -10.10
N ARG A 192 -3.98 21.13 -10.15
CA ARG A 192 -5.10 22.03 -10.39
C ARG A 192 -5.66 22.73 -9.14
N TYR A 193 -5.73 22.04 -8.01
CA TYR A 193 -6.37 22.53 -6.77
C TYR A 193 -5.42 22.60 -5.57
N HIS A 194 -4.14 22.30 -5.75
CA HIS A 194 -3.10 22.33 -4.71
C HIS A 194 -3.38 21.40 -3.52
N ALA A 195 -4.16 20.34 -3.73
CA ALA A 195 -4.39 19.32 -2.72
C ALA A 195 -3.07 18.62 -2.36
N ASN A 196 -2.87 18.30 -1.09
CA ASN A 196 -1.79 17.37 -0.71
C ASN A 196 -2.15 15.97 -1.19
N VAL A 197 -1.25 15.33 -1.95
CA VAL A 197 -1.47 13.97 -2.46
C VAL A 197 -0.37 13.03 -1.96
N GLY A 198 -0.78 11.95 -1.31
CA GLY A 198 0.04 10.78 -1.02
C GLY A 198 -0.34 9.61 -1.92
N ALA A 199 0.51 8.60 -2.00
CA ALA A 199 0.21 7.44 -2.84
C ALA A 199 0.64 6.11 -2.23
N GLY A 200 -0.03 5.04 -2.66
CA GLY A 200 0.42 3.66 -2.56
C GLY A 200 0.29 3.00 -3.93
N CYS A 201 1.33 2.32 -4.39
CA CYS A 201 1.33 1.69 -5.71
C CYS A 201 1.95 0.29 -5.68
N THR A 202 1.78 -0.48 -6.74
CA THR A 202 2.51 -1.75 -6.90
C THR A 202 4.01 -1.50 -6.98
N ALA A 203 4.81 -2.49 -6.58
CA ALA A 203 6.27 -2.37 -6.61
C ALA A 203 6.80 -2.03 -8.03
N VAL A 204 6.18 -2.61 -9.07
CA VAL A 204 6.56 -2.42 -10.47
C VAL A 204 6.38 -0.98 -10.98
N SER A 205 5.39 -0.26 -10.47
CA SER A 205 5.09 1.12 -10.90
C SER A 205 5.77 2.18 -10.03
N THR A 206 6.53 1.79 -9.01
CA THR A 206 7.12 2.74 -8.04
C THR A 206 8.07 3.75 -8.72
N ALA A 207 8.82 3.30 -9.73
CA ALA A 207 9.79 4.15 -10.42
C ALA A 207 9.14 5.34 -11.13
N ASP A 208 7.92 5.17 -11.64
CA ASP A 208 7.15 6.20 -12.34
C ASP A 208 6.78 7.39 -11.43
N TYR A 209 6.82 7.19 -10.11
CA TYR A 209 6.41 8.19 -9.11
C TYR A 209 7.57 8.98 -8.49
N TYR A 210 8.83 8.57 -8.71
CA TYR A 210 9.97 9.28 -8.13
C TYR A 210 10.11 10.74 -8.57
N PRO A 211 9.87 11.11 -9.85
CA PRO A 211 9.90 12.52 -10.25
C PRO A 211 8.92 13.39 -9.43
N PHE A 212 7.72 12.88 -9.17
CA PHE A 212 6.69 13.60 -8.40
C PHE A 212 7.02 13.71 -6.90
N LEU A 213 7.73 12.74 -6.34
CA LEU A 213 8.25 12.81 -4.97
C LEU A 213 9.41 13.80 -4.83
N GLN A 214 10.22 13.94 -5.89
CA GLN A 214 11.34 14.88 -5.93
C GLN A 214 10.86 16.33 -6.15
N SER A 215 9.84 16.53 -7.00
CA SER A 215 9.22 17.84 -7.21
C SER A 215 8.32 18.30 -6.06
N GLY A 216 7.97 17.40 -5.13
CA GLY A 216 7.07 17.70 -4.02
C GLY A 216 5.58 17.59 -4.37
N GLN A 217 5.24 17.17 -5.59
CA GLN A 217 3.86 16.91 -6.01
C GLN A 217 3.23 15.69 -5.32
N LEU A 218 4.06 14.78 -4.80
CA LEU A 218 3.66 13.73 -3.87
C LEU A 218 4.31 13.94 -2.49
N VAL A 219 3.50 13.89 -1.44
CA VAL A 219 3.93 13.97 -0.04
C VAL A 219 4.81 12.77 0.33
N GLY A 220 4.39 11.57 -0.07
CA GLY A 220 5.07 10.32 0.21
C GLY A 220 4.43 9.17 -0.56
N LEU A 221 5.06 8.00 -0.51
CA LEU A 221 4.71 6.84 -1.34
C LEU A 221 4.92 5.53 -0.57
N LEU A 222 3.94 4.65 -0.63
CA LEU A 222 4.04 3.24 -0.23
C LEU A 222 4.36 2.37 -1.46
N ASN A 223 5.53 1.73 -1.47
CA ASN A 223 6.00 0.96 -2.63
C ASN A 223 5.71 -0.54 -2.50
N GLY A 224 4.62 -0.98 -3.10
CA GLY A 224 4.18 -2.37 -3.08
C GLY A 224 4.03 -2.96 -1.67
N MET A 225 4.10 -4.28 -1.59
CA MET A 225 4.01 -4.97 -0.29
C MET A 225 5.07 -4.49 0.73
N LYS A 226 6.25 -4.04 0.25
CA LYS A 226 7.28 -3.47 1.12
C LYS A 226 6.78 -2.24 1.86
N GLY A 227 6.25 -1.25 1.15
CA GLY A 227 5.68 -0.03 1.75
C GLY A 227 4.55 -0.35 2.74
N ALA A 228 3.69 -1.32 2.42
CA ALA A 228 2.66 -1.80 3.34
C ALA A 228 3.26 -2.40 4.62
N SER A 229 4.28 -3.25 4.50
CA SER A 229 4.95 -3.89 5.64
C SER A 229 5.64 -2.90 6.57
N GLU A 230 6.25 -1.86 6.00
CA GLU A 230 6.89 -0.77 6.74
C GLU A 230 5.86 0.06 7.51
N TYR A 231 4.71 0.32 6.90
CA TYR A 231 3.62 1.06 7.53
C TYR A 231 2.95 0.25 8.65
N GLU A 232 2.76 -1.06 8.46
CA GLU A 232 2.32 -1.98 9.51
C GLU A 232 3.30 -2.00 10.69
N TYR A 233 4.61 -2.04 10.42
CA TYR A 233 5.64 -1.94 11.45
C TYR A 233 5.57 -0.62 12.22
N LEU A 234 5.41 0.51 11.52
CA LEU A 234 5.28 1.82 12.16
C LEU A 234 4.03 1.90 13.04
N ASN A 235 2.89 1.38 12.58
CA ASN A 235 1.67 1.29 13.38
C ASN A 235 1.85 0.46 14.65
N GLU A 236 2.53 -0.68 14.57
CA GLU A 236 2.83 -1.50 15.75
C GLU A 236 3.79 -0.77 16.70
N LYS A 237 4.86 -0.18 16.16
CA LYS A 237 5.88 0.53 16.92
C LYS A 237 5.30 1.72 17.71
N ASN A 238 4.37 2.45 17.12
CA ASN A 238 3.71 3.60 17.75
C ASN A 238 2.44 3.23 18.54
N GLY A 239 2.12 1.93 18.65
CA GLY A 239 0.98 1.45 19.43
C GLY A 239 -0.39 1.72 18.79
N TYR A 240 -0.44 2.07 17.51
CA TYR A 240 -1.68 2.34 16.77
C TYR A 240 -2.38 1.07 16.33
N SER A 241 -1.66 -0.04 16.14
CA SER A 241 -2.28 -1.32 15.80
C SER A 241 -1.51 -2.49 16.41
N ARG A 242 -2.25 -3.50 16.86
CA ARG A 242 -1.70 -4.82 17.22
C ARG A 242 -2.19 -5.92 16.26
N ALA A 243 -2.81 -5.52 15.16
CA ALA A 243 -3.30 -6.46 14.15
C ALA A 243 -2.15 -7.25 13.53
N ILE A 244 -2.48 -8.42 12.99
CA ILE A 244 -1.52 -9.25 12.27
C ILE A 244 -0.96 -8.46 11.09
N LYS A 245 0.38 -8.35 11.03
CA LYS A 245 1.11 -7.71 9.92
C LYS A 245 1.12 -8.62 8.68
N ILE A 246 0.09 -8.52 7.84
CA ILE A 246 -0.10 -9.38 6.66
C ILE A 246 1.01 -9.10 5.65
N ALA A 247 1.28 -7.83 5.36
CA ALA A 247 2.38 -7.46 4.47
C ALA A 247 3.74 -7.80 5.08
N GLY A 248 3.91 -7.65 6.40
CA GLY A 248 5.12 -8.08 7.11
C GLY A 248 5.42 -9.57 6.94
N ARG A 249 4.42 -10.45 7.06
CA ARG A 249 4.59 -11.90 6.83
C ARG A 249 4.95 -12.20 5.37
N GLY A 250 4.28 -11.56 4.42
CA GLY A 250 4.60 -11.67 3.00
C GLY A 250 6.04 -11.23 2.71
N MET A 251 6.49 -10.13 3.32
CA MET A 251 7.85 -9.63 3.15
C MET A 251 8.92 -10.54 3.76
N ASN A 252 8.61 -11.23 4.86
CA ASN A 252 9.51 -12.25 5.38
C ASN A 252 9.69 -13.42 4.41
N ALA A 253 8.61 -13.90 3.79
CA ALA A 253 8.68 -14.95 2.78
C ALA A 253 9.51 -14.51 1.57
N VAL A 254 9.24 -13.31 1.05
CA VAL A 254 10.02 -12.72 -0.05
C VAL A 254 11.50 -12.60 0.32
N SER A 255 11.82 -12.11 1.51
CA SER A 255 13.21 -11.94 1.95
C SER A 255 13.99 -13.25 2.01
N ILE A 256 13.36 -14.32 2.50
CA ILE A 256 14.00 -15.64 2.61
C ILE A 256 14.20 -16.27 1.25
N VAL A 257 13.23 -16.13 0.34
CA VAL A 257 13.40 -16.54 -1.06
C VAL A 257 14.56 -15.78 -1.71
N HIS A 258 14.67 -14.47 -1.49
CA HIS A 258 15.79 -13.69 -2.03
C HIS A 258 17.15 -14.14 -1.45
N LEU A 259 17.24 -14.41 -0.15
CA LEU A 259 18.45 -14.96 0.48
C LEU A 259 18.83 -16.31 -0.12
N LEU A 260 17.86 -17.19 -0.33
CA LEU A 260 18.06 -18.49 -0.96
C LEU A 260 18.54 -18.35 -2.42
N LEU A 261 17.94 -17.44 -3.20
CA LEU A 261 18.35 -17.17 -4.57
C LEU A 261 19.77 -16.60 -4.63
N MET A 262 20.12 -15.67 -3.73
CA MET A 262 21.50 -15.17 -3.62
C MET A 262 22.49 -16.29 -3.31
N LEU A 263 22.14 -17.20 -2.39
CA LEU A 263 22.95 -18.38 -2.10
C LEU A 263 23.14 -19.25 -3.35
N PHE A 264 22.08 -19.53 -4.11
CA PHE A 264 22.19 -20.30 -5.35
C PHE A 264 23.05 -19.62 -6.41
N ILE A 265 22.95 -18.29 -6.56
CA ILE A 265 23.80 -17.53 -7.48
C ILE A 265 25.27 -17.62 -7.07
N ILE A 266 25.58 -17.45 -5.78
CA ILE A 266 26.96 -17.55 -5.26
C ILE A 266 27.51 -18.96 -5.51
N LEU A 267 26.75 -20.01 -5.16
CA LEU A 267 27.16 -21.40 -5.37
C LEU A 267 27.35 -21.72 -6.86
N GLY A 268 26.46 -21.21 -7.72
CA GLY A 268 26.57 -21.34 -9.18
C GLY A 268 27.83 -20.67 -9.73
N ASN A 269 28.12 -19.45 -9.29
CA ASN A 269 29.32 -18.71 -9.69
C ASN A 269 30.61 -19.38 -9.23
N ILE A 270 30.64 -19.89 -7.99
CA ILE A 270 31.78 -20.67 -7.47
C ILE A 270 31.98 -21.95 -8.30
N GLY A 271 30.91 -22.69 -8.57
CA GLY A 271 30.95 -23.89 -9.40
C GLY A 271 31.47 -23.62 -10.82
N TYR A 272 31.03 -22.52 -11.43
CA TYR A 272 31.51 -22.06 -12.74
C TYR A 272 33.01 -21.74 -12.73
N LEU A 273 33.49 -20.94 -11.77
CA LEU A 273 34.89 -20.54 -11.69
C LEU A 273 35.82 -21.74 -11.49
N VAL A 274 35.43 -22.70 -10.65
CA VAL A 274 36.21 -23.92 -10.40
C VAL A 274 36.26 -24.80 -11.64
N THR A 275 35.14 -24.95 -12.35
CA THR A 275 35.09 -25.73 -13.60
C THR A 275 35.96 -25.09 -14.68
N ARG A 276 35.91 -23.76 -14.82
CA ARG A 276 36.74 -23.00 -15.77
C ARG A 276 38.24 -23.12 -15.46
N HIS A 277 38.63 -23.03 -14.19
CA HIS A 277 40.03 -23.19 -13.78
C HIS A 277 40.58 -24.59 -14.07
N ASN A 278 39.75 -25.62 -13.87
CA ASN A 278 40.12 -27.01 -14.17
C ASN A 278 40.23 -27.27 -15.68
N GLN A 279 39.40 -26.61 -16.50
CA GLN A 279 39.50 -26.68 -17.97
C GLN A 279 40.73 -25.94 -18.52
N SER A 280 41.13 -24.83 -17.89
CA SER A 280 42.35 -24.09 -18.30
C SER A 280 43.66 -24.78 -17.93
N LYS A 281 43.62 -25.79 -17.04
CA LYS A 281 44.79 -26.59 -16.63
C LYS A 281 44.93 -27.91 -17.38
N LYS A 282 43.95 -28.27 -18.21
CA LYS A 282 44.03 -29.37 -19.17
C LYS A 282 44.49 -28.84 -20.52
#